data_AF-A0A327J7F5-F1
#
_entry.id   AF-A0A327J7F5-F1
#
_cell.length_a   1.000
_cell.length_b   1.000
_cell.length_c   1.000
_cell.angle_alpha   90.00
_cell.angle_beta   90.00
_cell.angle_gamma   90.00
#
_symmetry.space_group_name_H-M   'P 1'
#
loop_
_entity.id
_entity.type
_entity.pdbx_description
1 polymer ?
#
loop_
_entity_poly.entity_id
_entity_poly.type
_entity_poly.pdbx_seq_one_letter_code
_entity_poly.pdbx_strand_id
1 'polypeptide(L)'
;MSEYLTKEEIKQWRSSLEKITLEEFAARLGKQIEEAKHTNDLVDIVLKGKPYTSSSTEMSSSIRSEKINTIAEKAVEKERQIVSAQKTQTKATPKVAEVKAQKAEKEVRKQQPIVKDSAPASLKDEVQIVFKKALTDREQLVFDYFLKNKNQIVYAKDLANLLSLPRDYVYKYIKNLRAKIDGENLKNAEAGGFMLSV
;
A
#
# COMPACT_ATOMS: atom_id res chain seq x y z
N MET A 1 -26.18 -24.47 -35.57
CA MET A 1 -24.98 -23.60 -35.42
C MET A 1 -25.12 -22.85 -34.12
N SER A 2 -24.05 -22.71 -33.34
CA SER A 2 -24.10 -21.95 -32.09
C SER A 2 -24.31 -20.48 -32.39
N GLU A 3 -25.29 -19.87 -31.73
CA GLU A 3 -25.64 -18.44 -31.87
C GLU A 3 -24.56 -17.52 -31.28
N TYR A 4 -23.77 -18.07 -30.35
CA TYR A 4 -22.69 -17.38 -29.63
C TYR A 4 -21.29 -17.86 -30.05
N LEU A 5 -20.29 -17.04 -29.73
CA LEU A 5 -18.88 -17.35 -29.90
C LEU A 5 -18.46 -18.60 -29.13
N THR A 6 -17.75 -19.50 -29.80
CA THR A 6 -17.13 -20.66 -29.14
C THR A 6 -15.80 -20.27 -28.48
N LYS A 7 -15.31 -21.10 -27.57
CA LYS A 7 -14.01 -20.88 -26.90
C LYS A 7 -12.86 -20.80 -27.91
N GLU A 8 -12.95 -21.52 -29.01
CA GLU A 8 -11.93 -21.53 -30.07
C GLU A 8 -11.91 -20.23 -30.85
N GLU A 9 -13.09 -19.68 -31.16
CA GLU A 9 -13.25 -18.37 -31.82
C GLU A 9 -12.76 -17.24 -30.93
N ILE A 10 -13.06 -17.28 -29.62
CA ILE A 10 -12.53 -16.30 -28.67
C ILE A 10 -11.00 -16.41 -28.58
N LYS A 11 -10.45 -17.63 -28.65
CA LYS A 11 -9.00 -17.84 -28.67
C LYS A 11 -8.37 -17.27 -29.94
N GLN A 12 -9.01 -17.45 -31.10
CA GLN A 12 -8.59 -16.87 -32.37
C GLN A 12 -8.59 -15.34 -32.32
N TRP A 13 -9.66 -14.73 -31.80
CA TRP A 13 -9.73 -13.29 -31.59
C TRP A 13 -8.58 -12.78 -30.70
N ARG A 14 -8.31 -13.45 -29.56
CA ARG A 14 -7.19 -13.09 -28.67
C ARG A 14 -5.81 -13.24 -29.31
N SER A 15 -5.66 -14.19 -30.23
CA SER A 15 -4.41 -14.39 -30.99
C SER A 15 -4.32 -13.50 -32.23
N SER A 16 -5.40 -12.83 -32.62
CA SER A 16 -5.41 -11.95 -33.78
C SER A 16 -4.59 -10.70 -33.48
N LEU A 17 -3.80 -10.26 -34.46
CA LEU A 17 -3.13 -8.96 -34.43
C LEU A 17 -4.08 -7.82 -34.85
N GLU A 18 -5.30 -8.15 -35.27
CA GLU A 18 -6.32 -7.16 -35.61
C GLU A 18 -6.81 -6.45 -34.34
N LYS A 19 -6.88 -5.11 -34.38
CA LYS A 19 -7.39 -4.28 -33.28
C LYS A 19 -8.92 -4.16 -33.32
N ILE A 20 -9.60 -5.29 -33.39
CA ILE A 20 -11.06 -5.36 -33.46
C ILE A 20 -11.64 -5.68 -32.09
N THR A 21 -12.81 -5.13 -31.78
CA THR A 21 -13.51 -5.48 -30.54
C THR A 21 -14.07 -6.90 -30.64
N LEU A 22 -14.36 -7.52 -29.48
CA LEU A 22 -14.98 -8.85 -29.47
C LEU A 22 -16.35 -8.83 -30.17
N GLU A 23 -17.05 -7.70 -30.09
CA GLU A 23 -18.36 -7.44 -30.72
C GLU A 23 -18.25 -7.45 -32.25
N GLU A 24 -17.24 -6.77 -32.78
CA GLU A 24 -16.99 -6.71 -34.22
C GLU A 24 -16.55 -8.06 -34.78
N PHE A 25 -15.72 -8.80 -34.04
CA PHE A 25 -15.34 -10.16 -34.41
C PHE A 25 -16.55 -11.12 -34.41
N ALA A 26 -17.46 -10.96 -33.45
CA ALA A 26 -18.71 -11.72 -33.40
C ALA A 26 -19.62 -11.37 -34.59
N ALA A 27 -19.81 -10.08 -34.88
CA ALA A 27 -20.60 -9.60 -36.01
C ALA A 27 -20.05 -10.12 -37.36
N ARG A 28 -18.73 -10.18 -37.53
CA ARG A 28 -18.07 -10.73 -38.73
C ARG A 28 -18.33 -12.23 -38.92
N LEU A 29 -18.45 -12.98 -37.84
CA LEU A 29 -18.83 -14.40 -37.84
C LEU A 29 -20.36 -14.61 -37.88
N GLY A 30 -21.16 -13.53 -37.89
CA GLY A 30 -22.61 -13.60 -37.83
C GLY A 30 -23.16 -14.12 -36.50
N LYS A 31 -22.39 -13.99 -35.42
CA LYS A 31 -22.71 -14.47 -34.07
C LYS A 31 -22.96 -13.31 -33.12
N GLN A 32 -23.85 -13.51 -32.15
CA GLN A 32 -24.12 -12.52 -31.12
C GLN A 32 -23.21 -12.74 -29.92
N ILE A 33 -22.84 -11.68 -29.22
CA ILE A 33 -22.22 -11.80 -27.89
C ILE A 33 -23.31 -12.18 -26.91
N GLU A 34 -22.99 -13.07 -25.98
CA GLU A 34 -23.89 -13.42 -24.88
C GLU A 34 -24.26 -12.13 -24.15
N GLU A 35 -25.50 -11.67 -24.34
CA GLU A 35 -26.02 -10.54 -23.59
C GLU A 35 -25.89 -10.84 -22.10
N ALA A 36 -25.56 -9.82 -21.32
CA ALA A 36 -25.41 -9.98 -19.89
C ALA A 36 -26.68 -10.65 -19.35
N LYS A 37 -26.50 -11.82 -18.70
CA LYS A 37 -27.60 -12.56 -18.10
C LYS A 37 -28.39 -11.59 -17.22
N HIS A 38 -29.70 -11.56 -17.39
CA HIS A 38 -30.57 -10.72 -16.56
C HIS A 38 -30.38 -11.10 -15.08
N THR A 39 -29.87 -10.16 -14.27
CA THR A 39 -29.81 -10.36 -12.82
C THR A 39 -31.17 -10.10 -12.21
N ASN A 40 -31.64 -11.02 -11.36
CA ASN A 40 -32.81 -10.83 -10.51
C ASN A 40 -32.45 -10.17 -9.16
N ASP A 41 -31.23 -9.65 -9.03
CA ASP A 41 -30.79 -8.93 -7.82
C ASP A 41 -31.34 -7.50 -7.86
N LEU A 42 -31.99 -7.08 -6.76
CA LEU A 42 -32.53 -5.74 -6.61
C LEU A 42 -31.45 -4.66 -6.75
N VAL A 43 -30.23 -4.92 -6.30
CA VAL A 43 -29.12 -3.97 -6.40
C VAL A 43 -28.78 -3.73 -7.87
N ASP A 44 -28.64 -4.79 -8.66
CA ASP A 44 -28.33 -4.69 -10.09
C ASP A 44 -29.49 -4.05 -10.89
N ILE A 45 -30.74 -4.37 -10.54
CA ILE A 45 -31.94 -3.76 -11.16
C ILE A 45 -31.99 -2.25 -10.91
N VAL A 46 -31.73 -1.84 -9.66
CA VAL A 46 -31.82 -0.44 -9.24
C VAL A 46 -30.63 0.37 -9.76
N LEU A 47 -29.42 -0.18 -9.69
CA LEU A 47 -28.21 0.53 -10.09
C LEU A 47 -27.89 0.42 -11.58
N LYS A 48 -28.41 -0.59 -12.30
CA LYS A 48 -28.16 -0.80 -13.75
C LYS A 48 -26.68 -0.69 -14.14
N GLY A 49 -25.80 -1.28 -13.34
CA GLY A 49 -24.35 -1.22 -13.56
C GLY A 49 -23.70 0.12 -13.20
N LYS A 50 -24.42 1.08 -12.62
CA LYS A 50 -23.82 2.28 -12.02
C LYS A 50 -23.17 1.91 -10.69
N PRO A 51 -21.96 2.39 -10.40
CA PRO A 51 -21.32 2.13 -9.12
C PRO A 51 -22.16 2.75 -8.00
N TYR A 52 -22.33 2.01 -6.89
CA TYR A 52 -22.94 2.54 -5.68
C TYR A 52 -22.02 3.65 -5.13
N THR A 53 -22.31 4.88 -5.51
CA THR A 53 -21.62 6.06 -5.00
C THR A 53 -22.64 6.85 -4.19
N SER A 54 -22.43 6.88 -2.87
CA SER A 54 -23.11 7.85 -2.03
C SER A 54 -22.78 9.23 -2.58
N SER A 55 -23.80 10.03 -2.90
CA SER A 55 -23.69 11.38 -3.49
C SER A 55 -22.83 12.39 -2.69
N SER A 56 -22.27 11.98 -1.55
CA SER A 56 -21.32 12.74 -0.73
C SER A 56 -19.88 12.73 -1.30
N THR A 57 -19.52 11.75 -2.13
CA THR A 57 -18.14 11.60 -2.64
C THR A 57 -17.80 12.58 -3.76
N GLU A 58 -18.76 13.00 -4.59
CA GLU A 58 -18.50 13.94 -5.69
C GLU A 58 -18.13 15.34 -5.20
N MET A 59 -18.68 15.78 -4.06
CA MET A 59 -18.24 17.02 -3.40
C MET A 59 -16.78 16.91 -2.93
N SER A 60 -16.37 15.71 -2.47
CA SER A 60 -15.02 15.48 -1.94
C SER A 60 -13.94 15.38 -3.02
N SER A 61 -14.25 14.84 -4.20
CA SER A 61 -13.33 14.82 -5.34
C SER A 61 -13.19 16.20 -5.98
N SER A 62 -14.27 16.97 -6.08
CA SER A 62 -14.23 18.36 -6.55
C SER A 62 -13.37 19.24 -5.62
N ILE A 63 -13.62 19.18 -4.30
CA ILE A 63 -12.83 19.92 -3.30
C ILE A 63 -11.35 19.51 -3.29
N ARG A 64 -11.02 18.23 -3.55
CA ARG A 64 -9.61 17.81 -3.70
C ARG A 64 -8.98 18.40 -4.97
N SER A 65 -9.71 18.43 -6.07
CA SER A 65 -9.20 18.94 -7.36
C SER A 65 -8.94 20.44 -7.31
N GLU A 66 -9.84 21.21 -6.67
CA GLU A 66 -9.64 22.64 -6.42
C GLU A 66 -8.42 22.91 -5.53
N LYS A 67 -8.21 22.10 -4.49
CA LYS A 67 -7.02 22.19 -3.64
C LYS A 67 -5.72 21.92 -4.40
N ILE A 68 -5.72 20.97 -5.34
CA ILE A 68 -4.54 20.68 -6.16
C ILE A 68 -4.23 21.85 -7.10
N ASN A 69 -5.24 22.46 -7.72
CA ASN A 69 -5.06 23.61 -8.61
C ASN A 69 -4.53 24.84 -7.86
N THR A 70 -5.08 25.17 -6.69
CA THR A 70 -4.59 26.29 -5.86
C THR A 70 -3.14 26.08 -5.38
N ILE A 71 -2.73 24.84 -5.09
CA ILE A 71 -1.35 24.50 -4.74
C ILE A 71 -0.42 24.68 -5.94
N ALA A 72 -0.86 24.29 -7.14
CA ALA A 72 -0.10 24.47 -8.37
C ALA A 72 0.10 25.96 -8.70
N GLU A 73 -0.95 26.78 -8.61
CA GLU A 73 -0.86 28.24 -8.81
C GLU A 73 0.10 28.89 -7.80
N LYS A 74 0.02 28.49 -6.52
CA LYS A 74 0.92 29.00 -5.48
C LYS A 74 2.38 28.59 -5.71
N ALA A 75 2.62 27.41 -6.27
CA ALA A 75 3.97 26.96 -6.64
C ALA A 75 4.54 27.81 -7.79
N VAL A 76 3.74 28.08 -8.83
CA VAL A 76 4.13 28.92 -9.97
C VAL A 76 4.39 30.37 -9.55
N GLU A 77 3.54 30.93 -8.68
CA GLU A 77 3.72 32.28 -8.11
C GLU A 77 5.03 32.37 -7.31
N LYS A 78 5.33 31.34 -6.51
CA LYS A 78 6.57 31.26 -5.74
C LYS A 78 7.80 31.19 -6.63
N GLU A 79 7.77 30.42 -7.72
CA GLU A 79 8.85 30.40 -8.71
C GLU A 79 9.04 31.76 -9.39
N ARG A 80 7.95 32.45 -9.77
CA ARG A 80 8.03 33.80 -10.35
C ARG A 80 8.64 34.82 -9.40
N GLN A 81 8.31 34.76 -8.10
CA GLN A 81 8.90 35.64 -7.10
C GLN A 81 10.39 35.37 -6.91
N ILE A 82 10.83 34.11 -6.91
CA ILE A 82 12.24 33.75 -6.81
C ILE A 82 13.02 34.24 -8.03
N VAL A 83 12.49 34.06 -9.24
CA VAL A 83 13.12 34.54 -10.49
C VAL A 83 13.14 36.07 -10.57
N SER A 84 12.10 36.75 -10.08
CA SER A 84 12.06 38.21 -9.99
C SER A 84 13.10 38.76 -9.00
N ALA A 85 13.24 38.12 -7.83
CA ALA A 85 14.23 38.49 -6.82
C ALA A 85 15.68 38.26 -7.29
N GLN A 86 15.92 37.27 -8.15
CA GLN A 86 17.23 37.03 -8.77
C GLN A 86 17.57 38.07 -9.86
N LYS A 87 16.59 38.75 -10.46
CA LYS A 87 16.81 39.79 -11.47
C LYS A 87 17.32 41.13 -10.89
N THR A 88 17.27 41.29 -9.56
CA THR A 88 17.81 42.48 -8.85
C THR A 88 19.22 42.31 -8.29
N GLN A 89 19.88 41.17 -8.52
CA GLN A 89 21.26 40.93 -8.06
C GLN A 89 22.20 40.58 -9.22
N THR A 90 22.36 41.50 -10.17
CA THR A 90 23.47 41.49 -11.13
C THR A 90 24.17 42.85 -11.16
N LYS A 91 24.90 43.18 -10.10
CA LYS A 91 26.05 44.10 -10.15
C LYS A 91 26.89 43.99 -8.87
N ALA A 92 27.94 43.16 -8.91
CA ALA A 92 29.29 43.38 -8.34
C ALA A 92 30.03 42.04 -8.18
N THR A 93 31.13 41.89 -8.90
CA THR A 93 32.17 40.85 -8.78
C THR A 93 33.29 41.33 -7.81
N PRO A 94 34.42 40.62 -7.61
CA PRO A 94 34.66 39.57 -6.61
C PRO A 94 35.88 39.84 -5.70
N LYS A 95 36.08 39.09 -4.59
CA LYS A 95 37.42 38.90 -3.98
C LYS A 95 37.55 37.66 -3.06
N VAL A 96 38.19 36.63 -3.61
CA VAL A 96 39.27 35.74 -3.09
C VAL A 96 39.42 35.48 -1.57
N ALA A 97 39.35 34.19 -1.19
CA ALA A 97 40.28 33.43 -0.32
C ALA A 97 39.76 31.96 -0.23
N GLU A 98 40.33 30.98 -0.94
CA GLU A 98 41.37 30.02 -0.47
C GLU A 98 41.13 29.53 0.97
N VAL A 99 40.98 28.25 1.30
CA VAL A 99 41.96 27.15 1.15
C VAL A 99 41.27 25.78 1.17
N LYS A 100 41.90 24.86 0.43
CA LYS A 100 41.56 23.47 0.08
C LYS A 100 42.08 22.48 1.14
N ALA A 101 41.52 21.26 1.13
CA ALA A 101 42.12 19.97 1.56
C ALA A 101 42.18 19.66 3.07
N GLN A 102 42.09 18.42 3.57
CA GLN A 102 41.81 17.09 3.02
C GLN A 102 41.53 16.12 4.19
N LYS A 103 40.71 15.12 3.88
CA LYS A 103 40.41 13.83 4.52
C LYS A 103 41.62 13.08 5.14
N ALA A 104 41.49 12.51 6.35
CA ALA A 104 42.09 11.24 6.79
C ALA A 104 41.66 10.86 8.23
N GLU A 105 41.86 9.59 8.58
CA GLU A 105 41.11 8.75 9.53
C GLU A 105 41.97 8.26 10.72
N LYS A 106 41.29 7.89 11.83
CA LYS A 106 41.68 6.99 12.96
C LYS A 106 42.60 7.47 14.11
N GLU A 107 42.12 7.16 15.33
CA GLU A 107 42.79 6.41 16.44
C GLU A 107 42.54 7.06 17.84
N VAL A 108 41.54 6.65 18.63
CA VAL A 108 41.50 5.60 19.70
C VAL A 108 42.10 6.01 21.09
N ARG A 109 41.17 6.16 22.07
CA ARG A 109 41.14 5.61 23.46
C ARG A 109 41.52 6.40 24.73
N LYS A 110 40.66 6.10 25.74
CA LYS A 110 40.76 6.15 27.23
C LYS A 110 40.38 7.52 27.82
N GLN A 111 39.45 7.62 28.79
CA GLN A 111 39.40 6.89 30.06
C GLN A 111 37.96 6.72 30.62
N GLN A 112 37.66 5.53 31.15
CA GLN A 112 36.71 5.21 32.25
C GLN A 112 37.58 4.87 33.49
N PRO A 113 37.12 4.81 34.78
CA PRO A 113 35.82 4.26 35.24
C PRO A 113 35.21 4.83 36.56
N ILE A 114 33.93 4.51 36.83
CA ILE A 114 33.47 3.89 38.10
C ILE A 114 32.00 3.47 37.97
N VAL A 115 31.74 2.27 38.46
CA VAL A 115 30.63 1.35 38.17
C VAL A 115 29.54 1.43 39.24
N LYS A 116 28.28 1.45 38.80
CA LYS A 116 27.17 0.71 39.44
C LYS A 116 26.35 0.06 38.31
N ASP A 117 26.77 -1.14 37.95
CA ASP A 117 26.02 -2.10 37.16
C ASP A 117 24.85 -2.66 37.99
N SER A 118 23.67 -2.72 37.39
CA SER A 118 22.88 -3.95 37.44
C SER A 118 22.07 -4.11 36.16
N ALA A 119 22.62 -4.99 35.30
CA ALA A 119 21.95 -5.88 34.35
C ALA A 119 21.60 -5.37 32.94
N PRO A 120 22.42 -5.72 31.94
CA PRO A 120 21.97 -5.97 30.57
C PRO A 120 21.33 -7.37 30.53
N ALA A 121 20.02 -7.44 30.67
CA ALA A 121 19.28 -8.68 30.57
C ALA A 121 17.90 -8.44 29.97
N SER A 122 17.83 -8.56 28.65
CA SER A 122 16.98 -9.62 28.10
C SER A 122 17.65 -10.07 26.83
N LEU A 123 18.16 -11.29 26.91
CA LEU A 123 18.44 -12.15 25.76
C LEU A 123 17.39 -11.87 24.70
N LYS A 124 17.82 -11.76 23.43
CA LYS A 124 16.89 -11.95 22.34
C LYS A 124 16.21 -13.28 22.64
N ASP A 125 14.98 -13.25 23.14
CA ASP A 125 14.10 -14.41 23.12
C ASP A 125 14.01 -14.71 21.64
N GLU A 126 14.88 -15.62 21.20
CA GLU A 126 14.93 -16.12 19.85
C GLU A 126 13.70 -17.00 19.74
N VAL A 127 12.58 -16.32 19.56
CA VAL A 127 11.30 -16.92 19.25
C VAL A 127 11.51 -17.57 17.89
N GLN A 128 11.81 -18.87 17.91
CA GLN A 128 11.93 -19.70 16.72
C GLN A 128 10.55 -19.94 16.12
N ILE A 129 9.94 -18.88 15.59
CA ILE A 129 8.79 -19.02 14.71
C ILE A 129 9.33 -19.41 13.34
N VAL A 130 9.04 -20.66 12.96
CA VAL A 130 9.35 -21.18 11.63
C VAL A 130 8.35 -20.58 10.65
N PHE A 131 8.86 -20.08 9.52
CA PHE A 131 8.03 -19.56 8.44
C PHE A 131 8.12 -20.46 7.22
N LYS A 132 6.97 -20.88 6.68
CA LYS A 132 6.88 -21.61 5.41
C LYS A 132 7.24 -20.74 4.21
N LYS A 133 6.94 -19.43 4.32
CA LYS A 133 7.03 -18.47 3.22
C LYS A 133 7.35 -17.08 3.75
N ALA A 134 8.07 -16.31 2.94
CA ALA A 134 8.39 -14.91 3.26
C ALA A 134 7.12 -14.07 3.48
N LEU A 135 7.16 -13.24 4.53
CA LEU A 135 6.12 -12.27 4.85
C LEU A 135 6.24 -11.04 3.95
N THR A 136 5.10 -10.46 3.61
CA THR A 136 5.03 -9.16 2.94
C THR A 136 5.18 -8.04 3.97
N ASP A 137 5.66 -6.85 3.59
CA ASP A 137 5.92 -5.71 4.50
C ASP A 137 4.73 -5.41 5.45
N ARG A 138 3.50 -5.46 4.94
CA ARG A 138 2.29 -5.27 5.76
C ARG A 138 2.08 -6.38 6.79
N GLU A 139 2.36 -7.63 6.42
CA GLU A 139 2.26 -8.77 7.34
C GLU A 139 3.37 -8.73 8.38
N GLN A 140 4.57 -8.26 8.01
CA GLN A 140 5.66 -8.03 8.95
C GLN A 140 5.27 -7.00 10.01
N LEU A 141 4.65 -5.88 9.64
CA LEU A 141 4.17 -4.89 10.62
C LEU A 141 3.14 -5.48 11.59
N VAL A 142 2.22 -6.30 11.08
CA VAL A 142 1.24 -6.99 11.93
C VAL A 142 1.94 -7.99 12.85
N PHE A 143 2.89 -8.76 12.32
CA PHE A 143 3.67 -9.72 13.09
C PHE A 143 4.52 -9.04 14.18
N ASP A 144 5.20 -7.95 13.86
CA ASP A 144 5.97 -7.14 14.80
C ASP A 144 5.08 -6.59 15.92
N TYR A 145 3.84 -6.20 15.60
CA TYR A 145 2.87 -5.78 16.60
C TYR A 145 2.48 -6.94 17.53
N PHE A 146 2.30 -8.15 17.01
CA PHE A 146 2.07 -9.35 17.83
C PHE A 146 3.30 -9.73 18.68
N LEU A 147 4.52 -9.58 18.14
CA LEU A 147 5.75 -9.83 18.89
C LEU A 147 5.99 -8.82 20.01
N LYS A 148 5.49 -7.60 19.88
CA LYS A 148 5.49 -6.61 20.97
C LYS A 148 4.47 -6.96 22.05
N ASN A 149 3.36 -7.59 21.68
CA ASN A 149 2.25 -7.96 22.55
C ASN A 149 2.13 -9.49 22.70
N LYS A 150 3.23 -10.17 23.04
CA LYS A 150 3.24 -11.64 23.23
C LYS A 150 2.26 -12.02 24.34
N ASN A 151 1.52 -13.11 24.15
CA ASN A 151 0.54 -13.63 25.11
C ASN A 151 -0.57 -12.64 25.51
N GLN A 152 -0.73 -11.53 24.77
CA GLN A 152 -1.82 -10.58 24.96
C GLN A 152 -2.85 -10.67 23.82
N ILE A 153 -4.08 -10.27 24.13
CA ILE A 153 -5.17 -10.23 23.15
C ILE A 153 -5.02 -8.94 22.33
N VAL A 154 -4.71 -9.10 21.06
CA VAL A 154 -4.70 -8.00 20.09
C VAL A 154 -6.04 -7.96 19.35
N TYR A 155 -6.68 -6.80 19.34
CA TYR A 155 -7.94 -6.60 18.64
C TYR A 155 -7.71 -6.16 17.19
N ALA A 156 -8.63 -6.54 16.31
CA ALA A 156 -8.61 -6.14 14.91
C ALA A 156 -8.73 -4.60 14.73
N LYS A 157 -9.35 -3.92 15.70
CA LYS A 157 -9.49 -2.45 15.72
C LYS A 157 -8.12 -1.77 15.81
N ASP A 158 -7.21 -2.28 16.62
CA ASP A 158 -5.90 -1.67 16.84
C ASP A 158 -4.98 -1.91 15.65
N LEU A 159 -5.04 -3.11 15.07
CA LEU A 159 -4.34 -3.44 13.83
C LEU A 159 -4.85 -2.63 12.63
N ALA A 160 -6.15 -2.33 12.57
CA ALA A 160 -6.73 -1.48 11.55
C ALA A 160 -6.16 -0.05 11.62
N ASN A 161 -6.04 0.50 12.84
CA ASN A 161 -5.44 1.81 13.06
C ASN A 161 -3.95 1.82 12.67
N LEU A 162 -3.19 0.77 13.04
CA LEU A 162 -1.78 0.64 12.68
C LEU A 162 -1.56 0.63 11.16
N LEU A 163 -2.38 -0.13 10.45
CA LEU A 163 -2.29 -0.29 9.00
C LEU A 163 -3.02 0.82 8.21
N SER A 164 -3.76 1.70 8.89
CA SER A 164 -4.66 2.69 8.28
C SER A 164 -5.61 2.07 7.24
N LEU A 165 -6.08 0.85 7.53
CA LEU A 165 -6.91 0.03 6.63
C LEU A 165 -8.22 -0.34 7.33
N PRO A 166 -9.34 -0.53 6.59
CA PRO A 166 -10.57 -1.03 7.16
C PRO A 166 -10.38 -2.39 7.86
N ARG A 167 -11.21 -2.66 8.88
CA ARG A 167 -11.12 -3.89 9.70
C ARG A 167 -11.23 -5.16 8.87
N ASP A 168 -11.99 -5.15 7.78
CA ASP A 168 -12.16 -6.31 6.90
C ASP A 168 -10.85 -6.79 6.29
N TYR A 169 -9.95 -5.86 5.94
CA TYR A 169 -8.64 -6.20 5.40
C TYR A 169 -7.71 -6.78 6.46
N VAL A 170 -7.87 -6.41 7.73
CA VAL A 170 -7.07 -6.96 8.83
C VAL A 170 -7.27 -8.47 8.94
N TYR A 171 -8.51 -8.96 8.86
CA TYR A 171 -8.79 -10.40 8.90
C TYR A 171 -8.13 -11.16 7.74
N LYS A 172 -8.08 -10.56 6.56
CA LYS A 172 -7.38 -11.13 5.40
C LYS A 172 -5.88 -11.27 5.68
N TYR A 173 -5.24 -10.24 6.25
CA TYR A 173 -3.81 -10.31 6.59
C TYR A 173 -3.51 -11.29 7.71
N ILE A 174 -4.37 -11.39 8.73
CA ILE A 174 -4.24 -12.38 9.80
C ILE A 174 -4.38 -13.81 9.24
N LYS A 175 -5.35 -14.03 8.34
CA LYS A 175 -5.52 -15.32 7.65
C LYS A 175 -4.28 -15.69 6.84
N ASN A 176 -3.71 -14.74 6.10
CA ASN A 176 -2.50 -14.98 5.33
C ASN A 176 -1.29 -15.26 6.23
N LEU A 177 -1.14 -14.50 7.31
CA LEU A 177 -0.05 -14.64 8.28
C LEU A 177 -0.10 -16.02 8.96
N ARG A 178 -1.30 -16.52 9.31
CA ARG A 178 -1.50 -17.90 9.78
C ARG A 178 -1.08 -18.96 8.78
N ALA A 179 -1.33 -18.73 7.49
CA ALA A 179 -0.92 -19.66 6.45
C ALA A 179 0.61 -19.68 6.22
N LYS A 180 1.31 -18.61 6.58
CA LYS A 180 2.77 -18.45 6.42
C LYS A 180 3.58 -18.87 7.64
N ILE A 181 3.01 -18.74 8.84
CA ILE A 181 3.62 -19.23 10.08
C ILE A 181 3.40 -20.74 10.22
N ASP A 182 4.44 -21.48 10.56
CA ASP A 182 4.32 -22.87 10.96
C ASP A 182 3.81 -22.97 12.40
N GLY A 183 2.81 -23.83 12.62
CA GLY A 183 2.22 -24.12 13.93
C GLY A 183 1.00 -23.28 14.30
N GLU A 184 0.34 -23.67 15.40
CA GLU A 184 -0.82 -22.97 15.97
C GLU A 184 -0.42 -21.81 16.89
N ASN A 185 0.65 -21.10 16.54
CA ASN A 185 1.19 -20.02 17.36
C ASN A 185 0.23 -18.82 17.41
N LEU A 186 -0.62 -18.62 16.39
CA LEU A 186 -1.59 -17.51 16.37
C LEU A 186 -3.03 -17.99 16.60
N LYS A 187 -3.49 -17.96 17.85
CA LYS A 187 -4.81 -18.45 18.28
C LYS A 187 -5.85 -17.34 18.34
N ASN A 188 -7.11 -17.73 18.23
CA ASN A 188 -8.24 -16.85 18.54
C ASN A 188 -8.41 -16.81 20.06
N ALA A 189 -8.53 -15.62 20.63
CA ALA A 189 -8.85 -15.43 22.04
C ALA A 189 -10.37 -15.44 22.25
N GLU A 190 -10.83 -15.93 23.39
CA GLU A 190 -12.26 -16.06 23.72
C GLU A 190 -13.01 -14.70 23.69
N ALA A 191 -12.31 -13.61 24.03
CA ALA A 191 -12.87 -12.25 24.04
C ALA A 191 -12.94 -11.57 22.65
N GLY A 192 -12.80 -12.32 21.55
CA GLY A 192 -12.95 -11.77 20.18
C GLY A 192 -11.70 -11.07 19.62
N GLY A 193 -10.52 -11.60 19.94
CA GLY A 193 -9.23 -11.08 19.43
C GLY A 193 -8.27 -12.19 19.00
N PHE A 194 -7.01 -11.81 18.78
CA PHE A 194 -5.95 -12.70 18.33
C PHE A 194 -4.80 -12.66 19.32
N MET A 195 -4.25 -13.82 19.64
CA MET A 195 -3.13 -13.95 20.56
C MET A 195 -2.02 -14.74 19.89
N LEU A 196 -0.80 -14.20 19.92
CA LEU A 196 0.39 -14.94 19.56
C LEU A 196 0.91 -15.65 20.81
N SER A 197 0.70 -16.97 20.85
CA SER A 197 1.31 -17.89 21.80
C SER A 197 2.71 -18.19 21.30
N VAL A 198 3.69 -17.84 22.12
CA VAL A 198 5.11 -18.13 21.91
C VAL A 198 5.62 -18.92 23.10
#